data_AF-A0A833FHU4-F1
#
_entry.id   AF-A0A833FHU4-F1
#
_cell.length_a   1.000
_cell.length_b   1.000
_cell.length_c   1.000
_cell.angle_alpha   90.00
_cell.angle_beta   90.00
_cell.angle_gamma   90.00
#
_symmetry.space_group_name_H-M   'P 1'
#
loop_
_entity.id
_entity.type
_entity.pdbx_description
1 polymer ?
#
loop_
_entity_poly.entity_id
_entity_poly.type
_entity_poly.pdbx_seq_one_letter_code
_entity_poly.pdbx_strand_id
1 'polypeptide(L)'
;IRSPAMNRRNALFAGHDEGGRNWSRFASLIGTCRMNGVEPYAYLRDLFISLANGHLAKDIDALMPWAYARRLNESKNELICE
;
A
#
# COMPACT_ATOMS: atom_id res chain seq x y z
N ILE A 1 -35.47 -6.21 2.21
CA ILE A 1 -34.39 -7.22 2.20
C ILE A 1 -33.06 -6.47 2.38
N ARG A 2 -32.43 -6.54 3.55
CA ARG A 2 -31.13 -5.89 3.78
C ARG A 2 -30.07 -6.73 3.05
N SER A 3 -29.34 -6.14 2.11
CA SER A 3 -28.27 -6.82 1.37
C SER A 3 -27.35 -7.55 2.36
N PRO A 4 -27.03 -8.85 2.15
CA PRO A 4 -26.09 -9.53 3.01
C PRO A 4 -24.74 -8.84 2.81
N ALA A 5 -24.21 -8.29 3.91
CA ALA A 5 -22.94 -7.60 3.90
C ALA A 5 -21.84 -8.54 3.37
N MET A 6 -21.19 -8.11 2.30
CA MET A 6 -20.02 -8.76 1.67
C MET A 6 -18.84 -8.98 2.63
N ASN A 7 -18.95 -8.57 3.90
CA ASN A 7 -17.94 -8.72 4.94
C ASN A 7 -17.95 -10.09 5.64
N ARG A 8 -19.03 -10.87 5.59
CA ARG A 8 -19.09 -12.19 6.25
C ARG A 8 -18.23 -13.26 5.56
N ARG A 9 -17.86 -13.04 4.29
CA ARG A 9 -16.99 -13.96 3.53
C ARG A 9 -15.51 -13.59 3.54
N ASN A 10 -15.16 -12.36 3.95
CA ASN A 10 -13.77 -11.89 4.04
C ASN A 10 -13.20 -11.97 5.46
N ALA A 11 -13.94 -12.56 6.40
CA ALA A 11 -13.51 -12.76 7.79
C ALA A 11 -12.56 -13.96 7.96
N LEU A 12 -11.72 -14.27 6.96
CA LEU A 12 -10.77 -15.39 7.04
C LEU A 12 -9.65 -15.17 8.09
N PHE A 13 -9.56 -13.96 8.65
CA PHE A 13 -8.64 -13.60 9.73
C PHE A 13 -9.34 -13.41 11.09
N ALA A 14 -10.67 -13.61 11.16
CA ALA A 14 -11.44 -13.47 12.38
C ALA A 14 -11.25 -14.73 13.26
N GLY A 15 -10.15 -14.74 14.02
CA GLY A 15 -9.82 -15.84 14.94
C GLY A 15 -8.33 -15.94 15.29
N HIS A 16 -7.47 -15.18 14.60
CA HIS A 16 -6.02 -15.18 14.86
C HIS A 16 -5.52 -13.75 15.02
N ASP A 17 -5.12 -13.36 16.24
CA ASP A 17 -4.70 -11.99 16.56
C ASP A 17 -3.55 -11.50 15.68
N GLU A 18 -2.68 -12.40 15.23
CA GLU A 18 -1.59 -12.06 14.32
C GLU A 18 -2.09 -11.65 12.93
N GLY A 19 -3.17 -12.26 12.45
CA GLY A 19 -3.80 -11.88 11.18
C GLY A 19 -4.43 -10.49 11.25
N GLY A 20 -5.08 -10.18 12.38
CA GLY A 20 -5.61 -8.84 12.67
C GLY A 20 -4.51 -7.78 12.76
N ARG A 21 -3.40 -8.08 13.46
CA ARG A 21 -2.24 -7.19 13.55
C ARG A 21 -1.59 -6.94 12.20
N ASN A 22 -1.42 -7.99 11.39
CA ASN A 22 -0.83 -7.84 10.06
C ASN A 22 -1.74 -7.00 9.14
N TRP A 23 -3.04 -7.31 9.13
CA TRP A 23 -4.02 -6.53 8.37
C TRP A 23 -4.08 -5.07 8.82
N SER A 24 -3.99 -4.80 10.12
CA SER A 24 -3.95 -3.44 10.65
C SER A 24 -2.77 -2.63 10.09
N ARG A 25 -1.59 -3.24 9.93
CA ARG A 25 -0.43 -2.58 9.29
C ARG A 25 -0.72 -2.21 7.84
N PHE A 26 -1.29 -3.14 7.06
CA PHE A 26 -1.67 -2.87 5.68
C PHE A 26 -2.77 -1.81 5.58
N ALA A 27 -3.80 -1.87 6.43
CA ALA A 27 -4.87 -0.88 6.46
C ALA A 27 -4.34 0.54 6.77
N SER A 28 -3.40 0.67 7.70
CA SER A 28 -2.72 1.93 7.98
C SER A 28 -1.94 2.44 6.76
N LEU A 29 -1.17 1.58 6.08
CA LEU A 29 -0.42 1.95 4.87
C LEU A 29 -1.36 2.40 3.73
N ILE A 30 -2.46 1.69 3.51
CA ILE A 30 -3.48 2.05 2.50
C ILE A 30 -4.11 3.41 2.86
N GLY A 31 -4.40 3.65 4.14
CA GLY A 31 -4.87 4.94 4.63
C GLY A 31 -3.89 6.08 4.32
N THR A 32 -2.60 5.86 4.59
CA THR A 32 -1.53 6.81 4.27
C THR A 32 -1.41 7.06 2.77
N CYS A 33 -1.54 6.03 1.92
CA CYS A 33 -1.55 6.19 0.46
C CYS A 33 -2.67 7.13 0.02
N ARG A 34 -3.88 6.91 0.53
CA ARG A 34 -5.04 7.75 0.23
C ARG A 34 -4.84 9.19 0.69
N MET A 35 -4.26 9.42 1.87
CA MET A 35 -3.93 10.77 2.36
C MET A 35 -2.90 11.49 1.48
N ASN A 36 -1.99 10.75 0.86
CA ASN A 36 -0.97 11.29 -0.05
C ASN A 36 -1.43 11.36 -1.52
N GLY A 37 -2.70 11.02 -1.82
CA GLY A 37 -3.22 11.01 -3.20
C GLY A 37 -2.63 9.92 -4.09
N VAL A 38 -2.03 8.88 -3.49
CA VAL A 38 -1.41 7.75 -4.19
C VAL A 38 -2.43 6.63 -4.33
N GLU A 39 -2.45 5.98 -5.51
CA GLU A 39 -3.27 4.79 -5.76
C GLU A 39 -2.71 3.61 -4.95
N PRO A 40 -3.48 3.05 -3.97
CA PRO A 40 -2.94 2.07 -3.03
C PRO A 40 -2.50 0.75 -3.67
N TYR A 41 -3.16 0.30 -4.73
CA TYR A 41 -2.83 -0.96 -5.38
C TYR A 41 -1.49 -0.89 -6.12
N ALA A 42 -1.25 0.19 -6.89
CA ALA A 42 0.01 0.47 -7.56
C ALA A 42 1.17 0.59 -6.57
N TYR A 43 0.95 1.31 -5.47
CA TYR A 43 1.94 1.40 -4.39
C TYR A 43 2.30 0.03 -3.81
N LEU A 44 1.30 -0.78 -3.45
CA LEU A 44 1.55 -2.11 -2.86
C LEU A 44 2.24 -3.05 -3.83
N ARG A 45 1.87 -3.02 -5.12
CA ARG A 45 2.53 -3.80 -6.17
C ARG A 45 4.02 -3.47 -6.22
N ASP A 46 4.36 -2.19 -6.33
CA ASP A 46 5.74 -1.75 -6.45
C ASP A 46 6.53 -2.02 -5.16
N LEU A 47 5.89 -1.84 -4.00
CA LEU A 47 6.44 -2.21 -2.69
C LEU A 47 6.83 -3.70 -2.66
N PHE A 48 5.95 -4.60 -3.08
CA PHE A 48 6.24 -6.04 -3.09
C PHE A 48 7.32 -6.42 -4.09
N ILE A 49 7.36 -5.78 -5.26
CA ILE A 49 8.43 -5.98 -6.25
C ILE A 49 9.78 -5.54 -5.67
N SER A 50 9.86 -4.37 -5.03
CA SER A 50 11.08 -3.89 -4.38
C SER A 50 11.53 -4.80 -3.25
N LEU A 51 10.59 -5.30 -2.42
CA LEU A 51 10.90 -6.27 -1.36
C LEU A 51 11.44 -7.59 -1.94
N ALA A 52 10.83 -8.11 -3.00
CA ALA A 52 11.28 -9.33 -3.68
C ALA A 52 12.68 -9.16 -4.30
N ASN A 53 13.01 -7.95 -4.76
CA ASN A 53 14.32 -7.60 -5.31
C ASN A 53 15.42 -7.41 -4.23
N GLY A 54 15.12 -7.71 -2.96
CA GLY A 54 16.11 -7.69 -1.88
C GLY A 54 16.39 -6.30 -1.31
N HIS A 55 15.41 -5.39 -1.41
CA HIS A 55 15.54 -4.07 -0.81
C HIS A 55 15.84 -4.18 0.69
N LEU A 56 16.94 -3.55 1.13
CA LEU A 56 17.39 -3.68 2.51
C LEU A 56 16.45 -2.94 3.47
N ALA A 57 16.26 -3.51 4.66
CA ALA A 57 15.44 -2.91 5.71
C ALA A 57 15.95 -1.53 6.18
N LYS A 58 17.22 -1.19 5.91
CA LYS A 58 17.80 0.12 6.21
C LYS A 58 17.25 1.25 5.34
N ASP A 59 16.72 0.93 4.16
CA ASP A 59 16.31 1.91 3.15
C ASP A 59 14.78 2.10 3.12
N ILE A 60 14.04 1.60 4.13
CA ILE A 60 12.56 1.54 4.15
C ILE A 60 11.90 2.90 3.89
N ASP A 61 12.56 4.00 4.24
CA ASP A 61 12.07 5.36 3.98
C ASP A 61 11.83 5.62 2.47
N ALA A 62 12.61 4.99 1.59
CA ALA A 62 12.42 5.07 0.14
C ALA A 62 11.17 4.33 -0.35
N LEU A 63 10.66 3.38 0.43
CA LEU A 63 9.46 2.61 0.13
C LEU A 63 8.19 3.25 0.70
N MET A 64 8.29 4.37 1.40
CA MET A 64 7.13 5.00 2.03
C MET A 64 6.24 5.73 1.01
N PRO A 65 4.92 5.86 1.28
CA PRO A 65 3.96 6.41 0.31
C PRO A 65 4.30 7.83 -0.17
N TRP A 66 4.92 8.65 0.67
CA TRP A 66 5.36 10.01 0.31
C TRP A 66 6.57 10.00 -0.65
N ALA A 67 7.51 9.08 -0.46
CA ALA A 67 8.65 8.90 -1.36
C ALA A 67 8.19 8.38 -2.72
N TYR A 68 7.22 7.46 -2.72
CA TYR A 68 6.56 6.98 -3.93
C TYR A 68 5.81 8.10 -4.68
N ALA A 69 5.05 8.93 -3.96
CA ALA A 69 4.37 10.10 -4.54
C ALA A 69 5.37 11.07 -5.19
N ARG A 70 6.50 11.35 -4.53
CA ARG A 70 7.57 12.18 -5.08
C ARG A 70 8.15 11.59 -6.37
N ARG A 71 8.48 10.30 -6.36
CA ARG A 71 8.99 9.60 -7.55
C ARG A 71 8.02 9.67 -8.74
N LEU A 72 6.72 9.49 -8.48
CA LEU A 72 5.70 9.63 -9.52
C LEU A 72 5.64 11.05 -10.08
N ASN A 73 5.79 12.07 -9.24
CA ASN A 73 5.79 13.47 -9.67
C ASN A 73 7.05 13.78 -10.50
N GLU A 74 8.20 13.24 -10.13
CA GLU A 74 9.45 13.37 -10.90
C GLU A 74 9.33 12.73 -12.29
N SER A 75 8.81 11.51 -12.39
CA SER A 75 8.55 10.86 -13.69
C SER A 75 7.50 11.58 -14.53
N LYS A 76 6.46 12.15 -13.91
CA LYS A 76 5.49 13.00 -14.62
C LYS A 76 6.13 14.28 -15.14
N ASN A 77 7.06 14.88 -14.40
CA ASN A 77 7.71 16.11 -14.79
C ASN A 77 8.67 15.89 -15.99
N GLU A 78 9.35 14.75 -16.07
CA GLU A 78 10.15 14.36 -17.24
C GLU A 78 9.29 14.21 -18.52
N LEU A 79 8.08 13.69 -18.40
CA LEU A 79 7.15 13.51 -19.53
C LEU A 79 6.49 14.81 -20.03
N ILE A 80 6.61 15.92 -19.30
CA ILE A 80 6.07 17.24 -19.72
C ILE A 80 7.13 18.06 -20.47
N CYS A 81 8.41 17.65 -20.40
CA CYS A 81 9.53 18.31 -21.07
C CYS A 81 9.82 17.77 -22.49
N GLU A 82 9.05 16.79 -22.97
CA GLU A 82 8.96 16.39 -24.40
C GLU A 82 7.72 17.00 -25.05
#